data_AF-A0A7S4QLA6-F1
#
_entry.id   AF-A0A7S4QLA6-F1
#
_cell.length_a   1.000
_cell.length_b   1.000
_cell.length_c   1.000
_cell.angle_alpha   90.00
_cell.angle_beta   90.00
_cell.angle_gamma   90.00
#
_symmetry.space_group_name_H-M   'P 1'
#
loop_
_entity.id
_entity.type
_entity.pdbx_description
1 polymer ?
#
loop_
_entity_poly.entity_id
_entity_poly.type
_entity_poly.pdbx_seq_one_letter_code
_entity_poly.pdbx_strand_id
1 'polypeptide(L)'
;MDVGSDPASSENDTMDASPSTPSPGEDGDEMMITVDATKKDPSVSFSESGAGQKGISASQEEDARQMIDMLRGDDVSGRIAAANKLESVAAALGEERTREELLPFLIDGVDDEDEVLAAIAGSLGKLIPHVGGPARAHALLPPLELLLAVEESTVRDEATESTLIVADALPQESFQNQYAEMMSRLATREWFTARVSACALIAKGFGRLTSDQQESHLQHYASLCRDDAPMVRRVAAHHLGTLLQNVVKTIGPRSVGQDGMVTTSLLTLYEELAANDQPDSV
;
A
#
# COMPACT_ATOMS: atom_id res chain seq x y z
N MET A 1 -28.15 -46.80 -66.96
CA MET A 1 -28.96 -45.74 -66.34
C MET A 1 -27.98 -44.74 -65.78
N ASP A 2 -27.91 -43.47 -66.12
CA ASP A 2 -28.45 -42.63 -67.18
C ASP A 2 -27.63 -41.32 -67.09
N VAL A 3 -27.50 -40.58 -68.19
CA VAL A 3 -27.09 -39.15 -68.38
C VAL A 3 -26.15 -38.44 -67.38
N GLY A 4 -25.03 -37.85 -67.84
CA GLY A 4 -24.93 -36.41 -68.21
C GLY A 4 -24.41 -35.58 -67.01
N SER A 5 -23.76 -34.40 -67.06
CA SER A 5 -23.25 -33.46 -68.06
C SER A 5 -22.53 -32.36 -67.24
N ASP A 6 -21.31 -31.95 -67.62
CA ASP A 6 -20.68 -30.60 -67.51
C ASP A 6 -20.66 -29.80 -66.16
N PRO A 7 -19.99 -28.63 -66.04
CA PRO A 7 -18.66 -28.19 -66.50
C PRO A 7 -17.88 -27.32 -65.46
N ALA A 8 -16.65 -26.93 -65.84
CA ALA A 8 -15.94 -25.66 -65.58
C ALA A 8 -15.91 -24.97 -64.20
N SER A 9 -14.70 -24.66 -63.72
CA SER A 9 -14.35 -23.30 -63.29
C SER A 9 -12.82 -23.12 -63.15
N SER A 10 -12.33 -22.09 -63.82
CA SER A 10 -11.03 -21.45 -63.70
C SER A 10 -10.66 -21.09 -62.26
N GLU A 11 -9.38 -21.11 -61.92
CA GLU A 11 -8.65 -19.87 -61.60
C GLU A 11 -7.14 -20.11 -61.48
N ASN A 12 -6.42 -19.15 -62.06
CA ASN A 12 -5.00 -18.89 -61.97
C ASN A 12 -4.64 -18.59 -60.51
N ASP A 13 -3.52 -19.09 -59.98
CA ASP A 13 -2.60 -18.13 -59.36
C ASP A 13 -1.18 -18.65 -59.17
N THR A 14 -0.31 -17.68 -59.32
CA THR A 14 1.12 -17.66 -59.55
C THR A 14 1.99 -18.11 -58.37
N MET A 15 3.15 -18.60 -58.77
CA MET A 15 4.37 -18.79 -57.99
C MET A 15 4.82 -17.52 -57.25
N ASP A 16 5.25 -17.75 -56.00
CA ASP A 16 6.57 -17.39 -55.44
C ASP A 16 6.97 -15.90 -55.45
N ALA A 17 6.88 -15.27 -54.28
CA ALA A 17 7.80 -14.24 -53.84
C ALA A 17 7.69 -14.08 -52.31
N SER A 18 8.71 -14.53 -51.59
CA SER A 18 8.96 -14.12 -50.21
C SER A 18 9.11 -12.60 -50.11
N PRO A 19 8.66 -12.01 -48.97
CA PRO A 19 9.53 -11.05 -48.33
C PRO A 19 9.65 -11.30 -46.81
N SER A 20 10.91 -11.43 -46.39
CA SER A 20 11.53 -10.73 -45.28
C SER A 20 10.66 -10.34 -44.08
N THR A 21 10.88 -11.04 -42.97
CA THR A 21 10.47 -10.62 -41.62
C THR A 21 11.08 -9.26 -41.25
N PRO A 22 10.30 -8.27 -40.79
CA PRO A 22 10.83 -7.20 -39.98
C PRO A 22 10.76 -7.61 -38.50
N SER A 23 11.91 -7.59 -37.82
CA SER A 23 11.97 -7.51 -36.36
C SER A 23 11.26 -6.23 -35.91
N PRO A 24 10.41 -6.25 -34.86
CA PRO A 24 10.00 -5.02 -34.20
C PRO A 24 11.21 -4.49 -33.44
N GLY A 25 11.72 -3.36 -33.90
CA GLY A 25 12.72 -2.57 -33.20
C GLY A 25 12.13 -2.04 -31.89
N GLU A 26 13.02 -1.97 -30.91
CA GLU A 26 12.91 -1.16 -29.70
C GLU A 26 12.63 0.28 -30.11
N ASP A 27 11.43 0.78 -29.82
CA ASP A 27 11.09 2.20 -29.74
C ASP A 27 9.73 2.29 -29.04
N GLY A 28 9.75 1.99 -27.74
CA GLY A 28 8.68 2.32 -26.81
C GLY A 28 9.03 3.62 -26.13
N ASP A 29 8.45 4.70 -26.65
CA ASP A 29 8.44 6.07 -26.14
C ASP A 29 8.37 6.08 -24.59
N GLU A 30 9.50 6.34 -23.92
CA GLU A 30 9.51 6.73 -22.51
C GLU A 30 8.75 8.04 -22.41
N MET A 31 7.45 7.93 -22.12
CA MET A 31 6.65 9.09 -21.75
C MET A 31 7.08 9.50 -20.34
N MET A 32 8.23 10.20 -20.26
CA MET A 32 8.60 11.01 -19.11
C MET A 32 7.44 11.97 -18.86
N ILE A 33 6.66 11.68 -17.82
CA ILE A 33 5.83 12.69 -17.20
C ILE A 33 6.83 13.69 -16.60
N THR A 34 7.13 14.74 -17.36
CA THR A 34 7.72 15.95 -16.82
C THR A 34 6.70 16.52 -15.84
N VAL A 35 6.81 16.11 -14.57
CA VAL A 35 6.27 16.89 -13.47
C VAL A 35 6.97 18.24 -13.53
N ASP A 36 6.21 19.26 -13.91
CA ASP A 36 6.62 20.65 -13.88
C ASP A 36 6.90 21.00 -12.42
N ALA A 37 8.15 20.77 -11.99
CA ALA A 37 8.68 21.10 -10.68
C ALA A 37 8.87 22.62 -10.60
N THR A 38 7.77 23.36 -10.66
CA THR A 38 7.75 24.68 -10.06
C THR A 38 7.91 24.46 -8.57
N LYS A 39 9.14 24.63 -8.07
CA LYS A 39 9.51 24.70 -6.65
C LYS A 39 8.40 25.44 -5.89
N LYS A 40 7.58 24.68 -5.19
CA LYS A 40 6.74 25.19 -4.13
C LYS A 40 7.51 24.84 -2.88
N ASP A 41 8.13 25.82 -2.25
CA ASP A 41 8.66 25.63 -0.90
C ASP A 41 7.57 24.92 -0.08
N PRO A 42 7.87 23.86 0.68
CA PRO A 42 6.91 23.23 1.57
C PRO A 42 6.66 24.20 2.74
N SER A 43 5.90 25.27 2.47
CA SER A 43 5.65 26.35 3.40
C SER A 43 4.49 25.98 4.33
N VAL A 44 4.57 24.83 4.99
CA VAL A 44 3.80 24.62 6.22
C VAL A 44 4.48 25.48 7.27
N SER A 45 3.98 26.69 7.49
CA SER A 45 4.45 27.54 8.59
C SER A 45 3.94 26.97 9.90
N PHE A 46 4.83 26.39 10.70
CA PHE A 46 4.49 26.02 12.07
C PHE A 46 4.16 27.29 12.85
N SER A 47 2.96 27.38 13.40
CA SER A 47 2.49 28.60 14.06
C SER A 47 3.29 28.86 15.35
N GLU A 48 3.65 30.12 15.62
CA GLU A 48 4.37 30.50 16.85
C GLU A 48 3.46 30.55 18.09
N SER A 49 2.15 30.39 17.92
CA SER A 49 1.16 30.65 18.97
C SER A 49 0.62 29.37 19.59
N GLY A 50 1.36 28.85 20.57
CA GLY A 50 0.96 27.74 21.45
C GLY A 50 0.86 28.16 22.92
N ALA A 51 0.26 29.31 23.23
CA ALA A 51 -0.07 29.64 24.62
C ALA A 51 -1.20 28.73 25.12
N GLY A 52 -0.86 27.59 25.72
CA GLY A 52 -1.72 26.90 26.68
C GLY A 52 -2.07 25.44 26.39
N GLN A 53 -1.10 24.53 26.55
CA GLN A 53 -1.39 23.22 27.14
C GLN A 53 -0.53 23.04 28.41
N LYS A 54 -1.18 22.66 29.52
CA LYS A 54 -0.57 22.57 30.85
C LYS A 54 0.59 21.56 30.84
N GLY A 55 1.83 22.05 30.92
CA GLY A 55 2.98 21.26 31.39
C GLY A 55 4.20 21.18 30.47
N ILE A 56 4.17 21.76 29.27
CA ILE A 56 5.32 21.70 28.34
C ILE A 56 6.23 22.91 28.59
N SER A 57 7.54 22.67 28.76
CA SER A 57 8.52 23.72 28.98
C SER A 57 8.89 24.42 27.67
N ALA A 58 9.21 25.72 27.71
CA ALA A 58 9.62 26.48 26.51
C ALA A 58 10.81 25.84 25.77
N SER A 59 11.68 25.12 26.48
CA SER A 59 12.78 24.35 25.90
C SER A 59 12.31 23.24 24.96
N GLN A 60 11.22 22.54 25.29
CA GLN A 60 10.73 21.42 24.48
C GLN A 60 10.09 21.89 23.16
N GLU A 61 9.47 23.07 23.17
CA GLU A 61 8.94 23.67 21.94
C GLU A 61 10.06 24.17 21.02
N GLU A 62 11.13 24.73 21.58
CA GLU A 62 12.32 25.13 20.83
C GLU A 62 13.03 23.90 20.23
N ASP A 63 13.19 22.83 21.01
CA ASP A 63 13.76 21.56 20.53
C ASP A 63 12.91 20.98 19.39
N ALA A 64 11.57 21.02 19.48
CA ALA A 64 10.69 20.53 18.42
C ALA A 64 10.81 21.35 17.13
N ARG A 65 10.97 22.67 17.23
CA ARG A 65 11.21 23.55 16.08
C ARG A 65 12.56 23.24 15.42
N GLN A 66 13.61 23.10 16.21
CA GLN A 66 14.92 22.71 15.70
C GLN A 66 14.85 21.38 14.94
N MET A 67 14.09 20.42 15.45
CA MET A 67 13.93 19.10 14.83
C MET A 67 13.13 19.16 13.52
N ILE A 68 12.12 20.03 13.43
CA ILE A 68 11.40 20.31 12.18
C ILE A 68 12.33 20.97 11.16
N ASP A 69 13.16 21.93 11.58
CA ASP A 69 14.15 22.56 10.70
C ASP A 69 15.20 21.54 10.24
N MET A 70 15.60 20.60 11.12
CA MET A 70 16.46 19.49 10.75
C MET A 70 15.81 18.58 9.70
N LEU A 71 14.52 18.26 9.81
CA LEU A 71 13.77 17.51 8.79
C LEU A 71 13.70 18.22 7.43
N ARG A 72 13.92 19.54 7.38
CA ARG A 72 13.97 20.33 6.14
C ARG A 72 15.40 20.54 5.62
N GLY A 73 16.40 20.14 6.39
CA GLY A 73 17.80 20.38 6.07
C GLY A 73 18.33 19.43 5.02
N ASP A 74 19.41 19.83 4.34
CA ASP A 74 20.04 19.02 3.28
C ASP A 74 20.81 17.79 3.82
N ASP A 75 21.11 17.74 5.11
CA ASP A 75 21.86 16.63 5.72
C ASP A 75 20.95 15.44 6.05
N VAL A 76 21.09 14.37 5.25
CA VAL A 76 20.36 13.10 5.40
C VAL A 76 20.49 12.54 6.82
N SER A 77 21.69 12.59 7.40
CA SER A 77 21.92 12.06 8.77
C SER A 77 21.13 12.83 9.82
N GLY A 78 21.08 14.16 9.69
CA GLY A 78 20.24 15.05 10.48
C GLY A 78 18.75 14.75 10.31
N ARG A 79 18.27 14.53 9.08
CA ARG A 79 16.88 14.18 8.79
C ARG A 79 16.48 12.84 9.42
N ILE A 80 17.30 11.80 9.28
CA ILE A 80 17.07 10.50 9.92
C ILE A 80 17.02 10.64 11.45
N ALA A 81 17.97 11.38 12.04
CA ALA A 81 17.97 11.62 13.48
C ALA A 81 16.71 12.37 13.94
N ALA A 82 16.19 13.25 13.08
CA ALA A 82 14.98 13.98 13.33
C ALA A 82 13.71 13.11 13.23
N ALA A 83 13.63 12.30 12.17
CA ALA A 83 12.56 11.33 11.93
C ALA A 83 12.41 10.35 13.11
N ASN A 84 13.52 9.82 13.62
CA ASN A 84 13.53 8.90 14.75
C ASN A 84 13.04 9.51 16.09
N LYS A 85 12.88 10.83 16.15
CA LYS A 85 12.39 11.56 17.34
C LYS A 85 11.04 12.25 17.10
N LEU A 86 10.31 11.86 16.04
CA LEU A 86 8.99 12.43 15.74
C LEU A 86 8.01 12.35 16.92
N GLU A 87 8.09 11.32 17.76
CA GLU A 87 7.27 11.20 18.98
C GLU A 87 7.50 12.38 19.93
N SER A 88 8.76 12.78 20.14
CA SER A 88 9.11 13.93 20.98
C SER A 88 8.63 15.25 20.37
N VAL A 89 8.71 15.37 19.03
CA VAL A 89 8.22 16.56 18.30
C VAL A 89 6.70 16.67 18.46
N ALA A 90 5.97 15.58 18.22
CA ALA A 90 4.51 15.53 18.36
C ALA A 90 4.06 15.79 19.81
N ALA A 91 4.82 15.28 20.80
CA ALA A 91 4.58 15.57 22.21
C ALA A 91 4.68 17.06 22.55
N ALA A 92 5.66 17.76 21.98
CA ALA A 92 5.86 19.19 22.20
C ALA A 92 4.84 20.05 21.46
N LEU A 93 4.45 19.66 20.23
CA LEU A 93 3.42 20.35 19.45
C LEU A 93 2.01 20.19 20.04
N GLY A 94 1.75 19.06 20.69
CA GLY A 94 0.42 18.70 21.16
C GLY A 94 -0.47 18.13 20.05
N GLU A 95 -1.65 17.66 20.45
CA GLU A 95 -2.49 16.81 19.58
C GLU A 95 -3.05 17.50 18.35
N GLU A 96 -3.44 18.77 18.49
CA GLU A 96 -4.06 19.56 17.43
C GLU A 96 -3.06 19.89 16.34
N ARG A 97 -1.94 20.50 16.72
CA ARG A 97 -0.86 20.86 15.79
C ARG A 97 -0.16 19.65 15.20
N THR A 98 -0.10 18.53 15.92
CA THR A 98 0.39 17.27 15.32
C THR A 98 -0.47 16.92 14.10
N ARG A 99 -1.81 16.97 14.22
CA ARG A 99 -2.71 16.63 13.11
C ARG A 99 -2.76 17.69 12.00
N GLU A 100 -2.67 18.97 12.35
CA GLU A 100 -2.93 20.08 11.43
C GLU A 100 -1.67 20.67 10.81
N GLU A 101 -0.50 20.48 11.44
CA GLU A 101 0.79 21.00 10.96
C GLU A 101 1.76 19.84 10.67
N LEU A 102 2.02 18.95 11.64
CA LEU A 102 3.05 17.92 11.49
C LEU A 102 2.69 16.84 10.46
N LEU A 103 1.48 16.27 10.52
CA LEU A 103 1.09 15.22 9.58
C LEU A 103 1.03 15.71 8.12
N PRO A 104 0.47 16.89 7.81
CA PRO A 104 0.57 17.46 6.46
C PRO A 104 2.01 17.68 6.02
N PHE A 105 2.88 18.16 6.90
CA PHE A 105 4.32 18.30 6.58
C PHE A 105 4.97 16.96 6.22
N LEU A 106 4.65 15.87 6.94
CA LEU A 106 5.16 14.54 6.61
C LEU A 106 4.59 13.97 5.31
N ILE A 107 3.34 14.30 4.98
CA ILE A 107 2.71 13.92 3.70
C ILE A 107 3.39 14.62 2.53
N ASP A 108 3.73 15.90 2.69
CA ASP A 108 4.41 16.67 1.64
C ASP A 108 5.86 16.20 1.41
N GLY A 109 6.47 15.51 2.38
CA GLY A 109 7.86 14.99 2.31
C GLY A 109 7.96 13.49 2.03
N VAL A 110 6.97 12.88 1.38
CA VAL A 110 7.03 11.44 1.02
C VAL A 110 7.94 11.13 -0.18
N ASP A 111 8.59 12.13 -0.75
CA ASP A 111 9.57 12.06 -1.84
C ASP A 111 11.03 12.26 -1.36
N ASP A 112 11.28 12.06 -0.06
CA ASP A 112 12.60 12.13 0.56
C ASP A 112 13.42 10.84 0.34
N GLU A 113 14.65 10.77 0.87
CA GLU A 113 15.48 9.57 0.74
C GLU A 113 14.92 8.37 1.53
N ASP A 114 15.13 7.17 1.00
CA ASP A 114 14.56 5.94 1.52
C ASP A 114 14.86 5.71 3.02
N GLU A 115 16.07 6.00 3.49
CA GLU A 115 16.42 5.85 4.91
C GLU A 115 15.67 6.83 5.81
N VAL A 116 15.36 8.04 5.31
CA VAL A 116 14.54 9.04 6.00
C VAL A 116 13.09 8.55 6.03
N LEU A 117 12.56 8.10 4.89
CA LEU A 117 11.20 7.58 4.78
C LEU A 117 10.97 6.36 5.69
N ALA A 118 11.93 5.44 5.78
CA ALA A 118 11.86 4.30 6.69
C ALA A 118 11.80 4.74 8.16
N ALA A 119 12.62 5.72 8.55
CA ALA A 119 12.61 6.26 9.90
C ALA A 119 11.30 7.01 10.24
N ILE A 120 10.70 7.71 9.27
CA ILE A 120 9.38 8.34 9.41
C ILE A 120 8.31 7.25 9.57
N ALA A 121 8.31 6.25 8.69
CA ALA A 121 7.35 5.14 8.68
C ALA A 121 7.34 4.41 10.02
N GLY A 122 8.49 4.02 10.56
CA GLY A 122 8.62 3.34 11.86
C GLY A 122 8.27 4.22 13.07
N SER A 123 8.15 5.54 12.88
CA SER A 123 7.78 6.48 13.95
C SER A 123 6.28 6.80 13.98
N LEU A 124 5.58 6.72 12.85
CA LEU A 124 4.16 7.08 12.75
C LEU A 124 3.25 6.24 13.67
N GLY A 125 3.52 4.95 13.84
CA GLY A 125 2.76 4.09 14.76
C GLY A 125 2.82 4.54 16.24
N LYS A 126 3.89 5.25 16.62
CA LYS A 126 4.10 5.76 18.00
C LYS A 126 3.31 7.04 18.26
N LEU A 127 2.80 7.71 17.22
CA LEU A 127 2.13 9.00 17.35
C LEU A 127 0.67 8.90 17.80
N ILE A 128 0.12 7.70 18.03
CA ILE A 128 -1.28 7.50 18.46
C ILE A 128 -1.64 8.37 19.68
N PRO A 129 -0.87 8.42 20.78
CA PRO A 129 -1.18 9.29 21.91
C PRO A 129 -1.14 10.77 21.54
N HIS A 130 -0.29 11.14 20.59
CA HIS A 130 -0.02 12.52 20.17
C HIS A 130 -0.95 13.02 19.07
N VAL A 131 -1.89 12.20 18.59
CA VAL A 131 -2.96 12.66 17.69
C VAL A 131 -4.32 12.73 18.37
N GLY A 132 -4.40 12.53 19.68
CA GLY A 132 -5.67 12.43 20.42
C GLY A 132 -6.13 11.01 20.70
N GLY A 133 -5.18 10.07 20.76
CA GLY A 133 -5.41 8.68 21.09
C GLY A 133 -6.19 7.89 20.03
N PRO A 134 -6.72 6.71 20.41
CA PRO A 134 -7.52 5.84 19.54
C PRO A 134 -8.58 6.55 18.70
N ALA A 135 -9.33 7.48 19.31
CA ALA A 135 -10.43 8.19 18.65
C ALA A 135 -9.99 9.00 17.41
N ARG A 136 -8.72 9.40 17.36
CA ARG A 136 -8.14 10.22 16.29
C ARG A 136 -6.95 9.55 15.59
N ALA A 137 -6.64 8.30 15.94
CA ALA A 137 -5.55 7.52 15.34
C ALA A 137 -5.69 7.37 13.82
N HIS A 138 -6.91 7.48 13.30
CA HIS A 138 -7.19 7.43 11.87
C HIS A 138 -6.53 8.55 11.05
N ALA A 139 -6.17 9.66 11.69
CA ALA A 139 -5.42 10.74 11.07
C ALA A 139 -4.01 10.30 10.60
N LEU A 140 -3.48 9.18 11.11
CA LEU A 140 -2.19 8.62 10.71
C LEU A 140 -2.26 7.77 9.45
N LEU A 141 -3.46 7.36 9.01
CA LEU A 141 -3.62 6.48 7.85
C LEU A 141 -3.16 7.14 6.52
N PRO A 142 -3.45 8.43 6.24
CA PRO A 142 -3.01 9.05 4.98
C PRO A 142 -1.49 9.05 4.73
N PRO A 143 -0.61 9.49 5.65
CA PRO A 143 0.84 9.40 5.41
C PRO A 143 1.30 7.94 5.32
N LEU A 144 0.73 7.04 6.12
CA LEU A 144 1.05 5.61 6.04
C LEU A 144 0.66 5.00 4.69
N GLU A 145 -0.51 5.35 4.13
CA GLU A 145 -0.96 4.85 2.82
C GLU A 145 -0.02 5.26 1.68
N LEU A 146 0.60 6.45 1.77
CA LEU A 146 1.61 6.90 0.82
C LEU A 146 2.88 6.06 0.97
N LEU A 147 3.38 5.90 2.20
CA LEU A 147 4.57 5.10 2.51
C LEU A 147 4.40 3.61 2.20
N LEU A 148 3.18 3.06 2.27
CA LEU A 148 2.88 1.68 1.88
C LEU A 148 2.97 1.45 0.37
N ALA A 149 3.05 2.50 -0.44
CA ALA A 149 3.08 2.42 -1.90
C ALA A 149 4.45 2.75 -2.52
N VAL A 150 5.43 3.17 -1.72
CA VAL A 150 6.79 3.48 -2.20
C VAL A 150 7.51 2.24 -2.72
N GLU A 151 8.55 2.44 -3.53
CA GLU A 151 9.29 1.36 -4.19
C GLU A 151 10.25 0.62 -3.26
N GLU A 152 10.83 1.32 -2.28
CA GLU A 152 11.76 0.70 -1.35
C GLU A 152 11.03 -0.23 -0.37
N SER A 153 11.49 -1.49 -0.33
CA SER A 153 10.88 -2.53 0.48
C SER A 153 10.97 -2.28 1.98
N THR A 154 12.11 -1.78 2.45
CA THR A 154 12.34 -1.51 3.87
C THR A 154 11.40 -0.42 4.40
N VAL A 155 11.12 0.61 3.60
CA VAL A 155 10.12 1.64 3.94
C VAL A 155 8.72 1.02 4.04
N ARG A 156 8.33 0.17 3.09
CA ARG A 156 7.02 -0.50 3.12
C ARG A 156 6.86 -1.44 4.31
N ASP A 157 7.92 -2.12 4.71
CA ASP A 157 7.90 -3.03 5.87
C ASP A 157 7.65 -2.24 7.16
N GLU A 158 8.40 -1.16 7.39
CA GLU A 158 8.19 -0.24 8.52
C GLU A 158 6.80 0.41 8.51
N ALA A 159 6.33 0.83 7.32
CA ALA A 159 5.00 1.40 7.16
C ALA A 159 3.90 0.37 7.45
N THR A 160 4.11 -0.89 7.06
CA THR A 160 3.19 -2.00 7.35
C THR A 160 3.09 -2.25 8.85
N GLU A 161 4.23 -2.31 9.55
CA GLU A 161 4.24 -2.50 11.01
C GLU A 161 3.51 -1.36 11.73
N SER A 162 3.85 -0.10 11.42
CA SER A 162 3.17 1.07 11.97
C SER A 162 1.67 1.08 11.66
N THR A 163 1.29 0.69 10.45
CA THR A 163 -0.12 0.61 10.03
C THR A 163 -0.89 -0.42 10.83
N LEU A 164 -0.29 -1.57 11.15
CA LEU A 164 -0.91 -2.59 11.99
C LEU A 164 -1.07 -2.12 13.45
N ILE A 165 -0.09 -1.39 13.99
CA ILE A 165 -0.20 -0.78 15.32
C ILE A 165 -1.37 0.21 15.36
N VAL A 166 -1.51 1.07 14.34
CA VAL A 166 -2.64 1.98 14.21
C VAL A 166 -3.95 1.20 14.06
N ALA A 167 -3.97 0.15 13.23
CA ALA A 167 -5.13 -0.70 13.01
C ALA A 167 -5.66 -1.28 14.32
N ASP A 168 -4.79 -1.78 15.20
CA ASP A 168 -5.17 -2.35 16.51
C ASP A 168 -5.73 -1.29 17.46
N ALA A 169 -5.23 -0.05 17.38
CA ALA A 169 -5.71 1.05 18.22
C ALA A 169 -7.03 1.67 17.72
N LEU A 170 -7.38 1.53 16.44
CA LEU A 170 -8.57 2.18 15.89
C LEU A 170 -9.87 1.67 16.54
N PRO A 171 -10.82 2.56 16.88
CA PRO A 171 -12.19 2.19 17.19
C PRO A 171 -12.83 1.40 16.04
N GLN A 172 -13.79 0.54 16.38
CA GLN A 172 -14.42 -0.37 15.41
C GLN A 172 -15.00 0.35 14.20
N GLU A 173 -15.69 1.47 14.42
CA GLU A 173 -16.27 2.29 13.36
C GLU A 173 -15.19 2.91 12.46
N SER A 174 -14.13 3.51 13.02
CA SER A 174 -13.03 4.09 12.24
C SER A 174 -12.25 3.03 11.46
N PHE A 175 -12.07 1.84 12.03
CA PHE A 175 -11.48 0.71 11.33
C PHE A 175 -12.31 0.33 10.09
N GLN A 176 -13.62 0.14 10.28
CA GLN A 176 -14.51 -0.27 9.19
C GLN A 176 -14.70 0.83 8.14
N ASN A 177 -14.66 2.10 8.51
CA ASN A 177 -14.89 3.19 7.56
C ASN A 177 -13.62 3.63 6.83
N GLN A 178 -12.46 3.65 7.50
CA GLN A 178 -11.26 4.31 6.97
C GLN A 178 -10.14 3.32 6.67
N TYR A 179 -9.87 2.39 7.59
CA TYR A 179 -8.83 1.37 7.40
C TYR A 179 -9.23 0.35 6.33
N ALA A 180 -10.49 -0.11 6.33
CA ALA A 180 -11.01 -1.01 5.30
C ALA A 180 -11.00 -0.37 3.90
N GLU A 181 -11.34 0.91 3.80
CA GLU A 181 -11.30 1.62 2.52
C GLU A 181 -9.85 1.77 2.00
N MET A 182 -8.90 2.08 2.89
CA MET A 182 -7.47 2.12 2.56
C MET A 182 -6.97 0.77 2.03
N MET A 183 -7.31 -0.35 2.67
CA MET A 183 -6.95 -1.68 2.17
C MET A 183 -7.50 -1.93 0.76
N SER A 184 -8.75 -1.51 0.50
CA SER A 184 -9.38 -1.66 -0.81
C SER A 184 -8.67 -0.82 -1.88
N ARG A 185 -8.30 0.43 -1.55
CA ARG A 185 -7.51 1.29 -2.45
C ARG A 185 -6.15 0.68 -2.75
N LEU A 186 -5.41 0.22 -1.74
CA LEU A 186 -4.10 -0.40 -1.93
C LEU A 186 -4.17 -1.66 -2.80
N ALA A 187 -5.18 -2.52 -2.58
CA ALA A 187 -5.35 -3.77 -3.33
C ALA A 187 -5.72 -3.57 -4.81
N THR A 188 -6.26 -2.39 -5.16
CA THR A 188 -6.76 -2.07 -6.51
C THR A 188 -5.91 -1.02 -7.23
N ARG A 189 -4.84 -0.51 -6.60
CA ARG A 189 -3.92 0.44 -7.23
C ARG A 189 -3.20 -0.19 -8.41
N GLU A 190 -2.89 0.65 -9.39
CA GLU A 190 -2.19 0.25 -10.62
C GLU A 190 -0.77 -0.25 -10.33
N TRP A 191 -0.07 0.34 -9.36
CA TRP A 191 1.30 -0.06 -9.00
C TRP A 191 1.33 -1.24 -8.04
N PHE A 192 2.18 -2.21 -8.36
CA PHE A 192 2.25 -3.48 -7.65
C PHE A 192 2.77 -3.34 -6.21
N THR A 193 3.55 -2.30 -5.91
CA THR A 193 4.11 -2.02 -4.57
C THR A 193 3.01 -1.82 -3.52
N ALA A 194 1.97 -1.05 -3.87
CA ALA A 194 0.80 -0.88 -3.02
C ALA A 194 0.03 -2.20 -2.81
N ARG A 195 -0.10 -3.00 -3.88
CA ARG A 195 -0.77 -4.30 -3.84
C ARG A 195 -0.02 -5.33 -2.98
N VAL A 196 1.32 -5.29 -2.99
CA VAL A 196 2.17 -6.08 -2.07
C VAL A 196 1.82 -5.77 -0.62
N SER A 197 1.73 -4.49 -0.25
CA SER A 197 1.38 -4.07 1.12
C SER A 197 -0.04 -4.51 1.50
N ALA A 198 -1.00 -4.44 0.57
CA ALA A 198 -2.38 -4.85 0.81
C ALA A 198 -2.52 -6.32 1.28
N CYS A 199 -1.66 -7.23 0.80
CA CYS A 199 -1.66 -8.64 1.20
C CYS A 199 -1.56 -8.80 2.72
N ALA A 200 -0.58 -8.16 3.36
CA ALA A 200 -0.38 -8.27 4.81
C ALA A 200 -1.53 -7.63 5.60
N LEU A 201 -1.98 -6.44 5.15
CA LEU A 201 -2.99 -5.66 5.84
C LEU A 201 -4.36 -6.34 5.82
N ILE A 202 -4.78 -6.88 4.66
CA ILE A 202 -6.05 -7.62 4.53
C ILE A 202 -6.01 -8.89 5.39
N ALA A 203 -4.93 -9.67 5.29
CA ALA A 203 -4.80 -10.92 6.02
C ALA A 203 -4.93 -10.73 7.54
N LYS A 204 -4.32 -9.67 8.10
CA LYS A 204 -4.37 -9.37 9.54
C LYS A 204 -5.65 -8.63 9.96
N GLY A 205 -6.17 -7.72 9.13
CA GLY A 205 -7.33 -6.89 9.41
C GLY A 205 -8.68 -7.59 9.28
N PHE A 206 -8.74 -8.76 8.62
CA PHE A 206 -9.98 -9.45 8.25
C PHE A 206 -10.99 -9.57 9.38
N GLY A 207 -10.54 -9.93 10.59
CA GLY A 207 -11.44 -10.24 11.69
C GLY A 207 -12.26 -9.07 12.24
N ARG A 208 -11.90 -7.83 11.87
CA ARG A 208 -12.60 -6.61 12.27
C ARG A 208 -13.52 -6.05 11.18
N LEU A 209 -13.56 -6.67 10.00
CA LEU A 209 -14.44 -6.26 8.91
C LEU A 209 -15.90 -6.67 9.18
N THR A 210 -16.85 -5.90 8.65
CA THR A 210 -18.25 -6.35 8.54
C THR A 210 -18.39 -7.51 7.56
N SER A 211 -19.51 -8.23 7.56
CA SER A 211 -19.71 -9.37 6.64
C SER A 211 -19.58 -8.96 5.16
N ASP A 212 -20.16 -7.84 4.76
CA ASP A 212 -20.06 -7.33 3.38
C ASP A 212 -18.63 -6.94 3.02
N GLN A 213 -17.90 -6.33 3.96
CA GLN A 213 -16.49 -6.00 3.77
C GLN A 213 -15.62 -7.25 3.70
N GLN A 214 -15.90 -8.28 4.50
CA GLN A 214 -15.19 -9.56 4.44
C GLN A 214 -15.31 -10.19 3.05
N GLU A 215 -16.50 -10.20 2.46
CA GLU A 215 -16.72 -10.70 1.11
C GLU A 215 -15.92 -9.90 0.08
N SER A 216 -16.04 -8.57 0.08
CA SER A 216 -15.32 -7.69 -0.84
C SER A 216 -13.79 -7.83 -0.70
N HIS A 217 -13.26 -7.86 0.53
CA HIS A 217 -11.81 -7.97 0.75
C HIS A 217 -11.25 -9.34 0.39
N LEU A 218 -12.07 -10.40 0.41
CA LEU A 218 -11.67 -11.71 -0.12
C LEU A 218 -11.65 -11.74 -1.63
N GLN A 219 -12.56 -11.02 -2.30
CA GLN A 219 -12.50 -10.83 -3.75
C GLN A 219 -11.23 -10.06 -4.15
N HIS A 220 -10.88 -9.00 -3.41
CA HIS A 220 -9.60 -8.32 -3.56
C HIS A 220 -8.42 -9.26 -3.34
N TYR A 221 -8.41 -10.04 -2.26
CA TYR A 221 -7.33 -10.97 -1.98
C TYR A 221 -7.19 -12.07 -3.04
N ALA A 222 -8.31 -12.59 -3.56
CA ALA A 222 -8.31 -13.53 -4.67
C ALA A 222 -7.71 -12.93 -5.95
N SER A 223 -7.92 -11.62 -6.18
CA SER A 223 -7.28 -10.89 -7.28
C SER A 223 -5.77 -10.76 -7.06
N LEU A 224 -5.32 -10.49 -5.83
CA LEU A 224 -3.89 -10.43 -5.46
C LEU A 224 -3.19 -11.79 -5.64
N CYS A 225 -3.86 -12.90 -5.34
CA CYS A 225 -3.32 -14.24 -5.61
C CYS A 225 -3.16 -14.55 -7.12
N ARG A 226 -3.92 -13.86 -7.97
CA ARG A 226 -3.91 -14.01 -9.43
C ARG A 226 -3.30 -12.80 -10.15
N ASP A 227 -2.60 -11.95 -9.41
CA ASP A 227 -2.04 -10.70 -9.93
C ASP A 227 -1.07 -10.98 -11.07
N ASP A 228 -1.01 -10.10 -12.07
CA ASP A 228 -0.06 -10.22 -13.18
C ASP A 228 1.39 -10.13 -12.67
N ALA A 229 1.64 -9.31 -11.65
CA ALA A 229 2.96 -9.15 -11.06
C ALA A 229 3.36 -10.39 -10.22
N PRO A 230 4.43 -11.12 -10.59
CA PRO A 230 4.93 -12.28 -9.84
C PRO A 230 5.16 -12.01 -8.35
N MET A 231 5.65 -10.81 -8.03
CA MET A 231 5.95 -10.40 -6.67
C MET A 231 4.70 -10.31 -5.79
N VAL A 232 3.58 -9.82 -6.32
CA VAL A 232 2.31 -9.72 -5.58
C VAL A 232 1.79 -11.10 -5.24
N ARG A 233 1.77 -12.02 -6.23
CA ARG A 233 1.35 -13.41 -6.01
C ARG A 233 2.19 -14.10 -4.92
N ARG A 234 3.53 -13.91 -4.96
CA ARG A 234 4.46 -14.46 -3.96
C ARG A 234 4.11 -13.99 -2.55
N VAL A 235 3.86 -12.69 -2.37
CA VAL A 235 3.52 -12.11 -1.06
C VAL A 235 2.10 -12.50 -0.62
N ALA A 236 1.15 -12.56 -1.54
CA ALA A 236 -0.21 -13.04 -1.27
C ALA A 236 -0.20 -14.50 -0.79
N ALA A 237 0.61 -15.36 -1.41
CA ALA A 237 0.81 -16.75 -0.99
C ALA A 237 1.40 -16.83 0.43
N HIS A 238 2.41 -15.99 0.73
CA HIS A 238 3.02 -15.92 2.06
C HIS A 238 2.00 -15.59 3.16
N HIS A 239 1.08 -14.65 2.92
CA HIS A 239 0.07 -14.24 3.90
C HIS A 239 -1.23 -15.05 3.88
N LEU A 240 -1.43 -15.93 2.90
CA LEU A 240 -2.67 -16.70 2.73
C LEU A 240 -2.99 -17.57 3.95
N GLY A 241 -1.96 -18.16 4.58
CA GLY A 241 -2.12 -18.93 5.81
C GLY A 241 -2.64 -18.09 6.99
N THR A 242 -2.18 -16.85 7.14
CA THR A 242 -2.68 -15.92 8.16
C THR A 242 -4.13 -15.53 7.87
N LEU A 243 -4.46 -15.22 6.61
CA LEU A 243 -5.82 -14.90 6.21
C LEU A 243 -6.77 -16.06 6.52
N LEU A 244 -6.41 -17.29 6.14
CA LEU A 244 -7.21 -18.49 6.41
C LEU A 244 -7.48 -18.66 7.91
N GLN A 245 -6.46 -18.52 8.74
CA GLN A 245 -6.62 -18.60 10.20
C GLN A 245 -7.58 -17.55 10.73
N ASN A 246 -7.51 -16.31 10.22
CA ASN A 246 -8.39 -15.22 10.64
C ASN A 246 -9.83 -15.42 10.13
N VAL A 247 -10.03 -15.93 8.93
CA VAL A 247 -11.36 -16.31 8.41
C VAL A 247 -12.00 -17.37 9.31
N VAL A 248 -11.26 -18.44 9.64
CA VAL A 248 -11.76 -19.51 10.51
C VAL A 248 -12.08 -18.99 11.92
N LYS A 249 -11.22 -18.13 12.49
CA LYS A 249 -11.47 -17.51 13.80
C LYS A 249 -12.73 -16.63 13.81
N THR A 250 -12.94 -15.84 12.77
CA THR A 250 -14.02 -14.85 12.74
C THR A 250 -15.37 -15.44 12.33
N ILE A 251 -15.40 -16.29 11.31
CA ILE A 251 -16.65 -16.89 10.80
C ILE A 251 -17.00 -18.19 11.55
N GLY A 252 -15.99 -18.86 12.10
CA GLY A 252 -16.10 -20.13 12.81
C GLY A 252 -16.01 -21.35 11.89
N PRO A 253 -16.24 -22.57 12.44
CA PRO A 253 -16.05 -23.84 11.72
C PRO A 253 -16.86 -23.99 10.43
N ARG A 254 -17.98 -23.26 10.31
CA ARG A 254 -18.84 -23.25 9.12
C ARG A 254 -18.09 -22.77 7.87
N SER A 255 -17.07 -21.93 8.05
CA SER A 255 -16.22 -21.47 6.95
C SER A 255 -15.43 -22.59 6.26
N VAL A 256 -15.21 -23.73 6.93
CA VAL A 256 -14.50 -24.91 6.42
C VAL A 256 -15.46 -26.00 5.93
N GLY A 257 -16.78 -25.75 5.97
CA GLY A 257 -17.77 -26.67 5.40
C GLY A 257 -17.61 -26.81 3.88
N GLN A 258 -18.35 -27.76 3.29
CA GLN A 258 -18.32 -28.00 1.83
C GLN A 258 -18.63 -26.73 1.02
N ASP A 259 -19.60 -25.94 1.47
CA ASP A 259 -19.97 -24.64 0.88
C ASP A 259 -19.33 -23.44 1.61
N GLY A 260 -18.40 -23.73 2.53
CA GLY A 260 -17.72 -22.73 3.33
C GLY A 260 -16.67 -21.97 2.51
N MET A 261 -16.57 -20.68 2.78
CA MET A 261 -15.66 -19.74 2.10
C MET A 261 -14.17 -20.16 2.09
N VAL A 262 -13.71 -20.90 3.11
CA VAL A 262 -12.35 -21.46 3.10
C VAL A 262 -12.23 -22.52 2.00
N THR A 263 -13.18 -23.44 1.93
CA THR A 263 -13.17 -24.55 0.97
C THR A 263 -13.42 -24.09 -0.46
N THR A 264 -14.35 -23.17 -0.66
CA THR A 264 -14.79 -22.74 -1.99
C THR A 264 -13.93 -21.62 -2.60
N SER A 265 -13.14 -20.91 -1.78
CA SER A 265 -12.31 -19.79 -2.25
C SER A 265 -10.84 -19.97 -1.87
N LEU A 266 -10.53 -20.00 -0.56
CA LEU A 266 -9.14 -19.95 -0.11
C LEU A 266 -8.33 -21.22 -0.43
N LEU A 267 -8.96 -22.40 -0.36
CA LEU A 267 -8.31 -23.67 -0.70
C LEU A 267 -8.00 -23.74 -2.20
N THR A 268 -8.94 -23.31 -3.04
CA THR A 268 -8.72 -23.21 -4.49
C THR A 268 -7.57 -22.26 -4.81
N LEU A 269 -7.51 -21.09 -4.16
CA LEU A 269 -6.38 -20.17 -4.33
C LEU A 269 -5.05 -20.78 -3.89
N TYR A 270 -5.03 -21.56 -2.80
CA TYR A 270 -3.84 -22.27 -2.35
C TYR A 270 -3.37 -23.30 -3.39
N GLU A 271 -4.29 -24.08 -3.95
CA GLU A 271 -4.00 -25.06 -5.01
C GLU A 271 -3.49 -24.39 -6.29
N GLU A 272 -4.11 -23.29 -6.72
CA GLU A 272 -3.67 -22.51 -7.88
C GLU A 272 -2.24 -21.96 -7.69
N LEU A 273 -1.95 -21.41 -6.51
CA LEU A 273 -0.61 -20.90 -6.18
C LEU A 273 0.43 -22.01 -6.08
N ALA A 274 0.07 -23.18 -5.56
CA ALA A 274 0.96 -24.33 -5.44
C ALA A 274 1.21 -25.04 -6.79
N ALA A 275 0.26 -25.00 -7.72
CA ALA A 275 0.39 -25.60 -9.04
C ALA A 275 1.20 -24.73 -10.02
N ASN A 276 1.24 -23.41 -9.78
CA ASN A 276 2.06 -22.48 -10.54
C ASN A 276 3.52 -22.52 -10.06
N ASP A 277 4.24 -23.59 -10.43
CA ASP A 277 5.70 -23.61 -10.37
C ASP A 277 6.24 -22.43 -11.19
N GLN A 278 6.81 -21.43 -10.51
CA GLN A 278 7.59 -20.41 -11.21
C GLN A 278 8.88 -21.09 -11.68
N PRO A 279 9.22 -21.06 -12.98
CA PRO A 279 10.59 -21.34 -13.37
C PRO A 279 11.45 -20.29 -12.67
N ASP A 280 12.39 -20.75 -11.84
CA ASP A 280 13.43 -19.91 -11.26
C ASP A 280 14.00 -19.05 -12.39
N SER A 281 13.73 -17.74 -12.34
CA SER A 281 14.33 -16.81 -13.26
C SER A 281 15.82 -16.77 -12.91
N VAL A 282 16.63 -17.27 -13.85
CA VAL A 282 18.10 -17.29 -13.95
C VAL A 282 18.85 -16.28 -13.07
#